data_AF-A0A077D538-F1
#
_entry.id   AF-A0A077D538-F1
#
_cell.length_a   1.000
_cell.length_b   1.000
_cell.length_c   1.000
_cell.angle_alpha   90.00
_cell.angle_beta   90.00
_cell.angle_gamma   90.00
#
_symmetry.space_group_name_H-M   'P 1'
#
loop_
_entity.id
_entity.type
_entity.pdbx_description
1 polymer ?
#
loop_
_entity_poly.entity_id
_entity_poly.type
_entity_poly.pdbx_seq_one_letter_code
_entity_poly.pdbx_strand_id
1 'polypeptide(L)'
;ISPAMLVDNGIPWVILGHSERRNVFGETDALIAEKVAHALEAGVKVIACIGEKLEEREAGKTEEVVFRQTQAIADQIKSWDNVVL
;
A
#
# COMPACT_ATOMS: atom_id res chain seq x y z
N ILE A 1 -2.03 15.88 -2.16
CA ILE A 1 -3.14 15.75 -1.19
C ILE A 1 -2.59 15.01 0.01
N SER A 2 -2.72 15.57 1.21
CA SER A 2 -2.25 14.92 2.45
C SER A 2 -3.39 14.11 3.08
N PRO A 3 -3.09 13.13 3.97
CA PRO A 3 -4.10 12.42 4.74
C PRO A 3 -5.00 13.37 5.56
N ALA A 4 -4.43 14.41 6.17
CA ALA A 4 -5.20 15.42 6.92
C ALA A 4 -6.26 16.12 6.05
N MET A 5 -5.93 16.44 4.79
CA MET A 5 -6.91 17.00 3.86
C MET A 5 -8.06 16.03 3.57
N LEU A 6 -7.80 14.71 3.52
CA LEU A 6 -8.85 13.71 3.33
C LEU A 6 -9.80 13.68 4.53
N VAL A 7 -9.24 13.68 5.75
CA VAL A 7 -10.01 13.72 7.00
C VAL A 7 -10.87 14.98 7.08
N ASP A 8 -10.32 16.15 6.78
CA ASP A 8 -11.04 17.43 6.80
C ASP A 8 -12.22 17.44 5.81
N ASN A 9 -12.12 16.69 4.71
CA ASN A 9 -13.19 16.54 3.72
C ASN A 9 -14.12 15.35 4.00
N GLY A 10 -13.98 14.67 5.14
CA GLY A 10 -14.79 13.51 5.50
C GLY A 10 -14.56 12.29 4.60
N ILE A 11 -13.38 12.18 3.97
CA ILE A 11 -13.00 11.05 3.11
C ILE A 11 -12.27 10.00 3.97
N PRO A 12 -12.88 8.84 4.26
CA PRO A 12 -12.37 7.94 5.29
C PRO A 12 -11.37 6.89 4.79
N TRP A 13 -11.21 6.74 3.47
CA TRP A 13 -10.37 5.70 2.86
C TRP A 13 -9.43 6.27 1.80
N VAL A 14 -8.28 5.64 1.65
CA VAL A 14 -7.32 5.89 0.57
C VAL A 14 -6.81 4.59 -0.04
N ILE A 15 -6.62 4.57 -1.35
CA ILE A 15 -5.96 3.47 -2.06
C ILE A 15 -4.46 3.80 -2.16
N LEU A 16 -3.61 2.89 -1.69
CA LEU A 16 -2.16 3.03 -1.72
C LEU A 16 -1.52 1.81 -2.39
N GLY A 17 -0.46 2.05 -3.16
CA GLY A 17 0.28 0.99 -3.84
C GLY A 17 -0.42 0.37 -5.06
N HIS A 18 -1.43 1.04 -5.64
CA HIS A 18 -2.06 0.58 -6.88
C HIS A 18 -1.02 0.29 -7.97
N SER A 19 -1.26 -0.74 -8.78
CA SER A 19 -0.29 -1.25 -9.77
C SER A 19 0.19 -0.16 -10.73
N GLU A 20 -0.69 0.75 -11.13
CA GLU A 20 -0.34 1.92 -11.96
C GLU A 20 0.67 2.84 -11.27
N ARG A 21 0.53 3.08 -9.97
CA ARG A 21 1.47 3.91 -9.19
C ARG A 21 2.82 3.25 -9.03
N ARG A 22 2.86 1.92 -8.86
CA ARG A 22 4.09 1.14 -8.82
C ARG A 22 4.80 1.12 -10.17
N ASN A 23 4.06 0.82 -11.24
CA ASN A 23 4.62 0.49 -12.55
C ASN A 23 4.88 1.72 -13.43
N VAL A 24 3.99 2.72 -13.38
CA VAL A 24 4.09 3.94 -14.21
C VAL A 24 4.79 5.05 -13.45
N PHE A 25 4.48 5.22 -12.16
CA PHE A 25 5.03 6.31 -11.34
C PHE A 25 6.24 5.88 -10.48
N GLY A 26 6.59 4.59 -10.49
CA GLY A 26 7.78 4.08 -9.81
C GLY A 26 7.70 4.07 -8.28
N GLU A 27 6.50 4.03 -7.70
CA GLU A 27 6.38 3.96 -6.23
C GLU A 27 6.92 2.63 -5.70
N THR A 28 7.92 2.72 -4.83
CA THR A 28 8.62 1.57 -4.25
C THR A 28 7.87 1.01 -3.04
N ASP A 29 8.19 -0.23 -2.66
CA ASP A 29 7.59 -0.87 -1.47
C ASP A 29 7.82 -0.06 -0.20
N ALA A 30 9.03 0.47 -0.02
CA ALA A 30 9.38 1.33 1.11
C ALA A 30 8.53 2.60 1.15
N LEU A 31 8.40 3.30 0.01
CA LEU A 31 7.58 4.50 -0.08
C LEU A 31 6.09 4.21 0.21
N ILE A 32 5.60 3.08 -0.29
CA ILE A 32 4.21 2.68 -0.06
C ILE A 32 4.00 2.36 1.41
N ALA A 33 4.90 1.61 2.04
CA ALA A 33 4.84 1.30 3.47
C ALA A 33 4.84 2.57 4.34
N GLU A 34 5.70 3.54 4.05
CA GLU A 34 5.72 4.85 4.71
C GLU A 34 4.37 5.58 4.55
N LYS A 35 3.79 5.58 3.35
CA LYS A 35 2.48 6.19 3.10
C LYS A 35 1.35 5.47 3.85
N VAL A 36 1.39 4.14 3.92
CA VAL A 36 0.40 3.35 4.66
C VAL A 36 0.45 3.70 6.14
N ALA A 37 1.64 3.69 6.75
CA ALA A 37 1.82 4.05 8.14
C ALA A 37 1.31 5.47 8.41
N HIS A 38 1.71 6.44 7.58
CA HIS A 38 1.31 7.83 7.72
C HIS A 38 -0.20 8.05 7.55
N ALA A 39 -0.85 7.35 6.62
CA ALA A 39 -2.30 7.42 6.43
C ALA A 39 -3.06 6.90 7.67
N LEU A 40 -2.62 5.77 8.22
CA LEU A 40 -3.20 5.18 9.42
C LEU A 40 -3.00 6.05 10.66
N GLU A 41 -1.80 6.62 10.83
CA GLU A 41 -1.50 7.59 11.92
C GLU A 41 -2.40 8.82 11.86
N ALA A 42 -2.74 9.27 10.65
CA ALA A 42 -3.66 10.39 10.43
C ALA A 42 -5.14 9.99 10.55
N GLY A 43 -5.46 8.72 10.85
CA GLY A 43 -6.83 8.23 11.01
C GLY A 43 -7.57 7.91 9.70
N VAL A 44 -6.85 7.83 8.57
CA VAL A 44 -7.41 7.41 7.28
C VAL A 44 -7.22 5.90 7.10
N LYS A 45 -8.29 5.19 6.76
CA LYS A 45 -8.24 3.74 6.51
C LYS A 45 -7.61 3.46 5.15
N VAL A 46 -6.96 2.32 4.99
CA VAL A 46 -6.11 2.04 3.82
C VAL A 46 -6.59 0.81 3.06
N ILE A 47 -6.76 0.95 1.74
CA ILE A 47 -6.80 -0.16 0.79
C ILE A 47 -5.38 -0.28 0.21
N ALA A 48 -4.64 -1.31 0.62
CA ALA A 48 -3.24 -1.49 0.27
C ALA A 48 -3.12 -2.51 -0.87
N CYS A 49 -2.78 -2.05 -2.07
CA CYS A 49 -2.66 -2.94 -3.22
C CYS A 49 -1.28 -3.62 -3.27
N ILE A 50 -1.31 -4.93 -3.44
CA ILE A 50 -0.17 -5.79 -3.73
C ILE A 50 -0.44 -6.63 -4.98
N GLY A 51 0.61 -7.11 -5.62
CA GLY A 51 0.50 -7.97 -6.79
C GLY A 51 1.77 -7.98 -7.61
N GLU A 52 1.92 -9.07 -8.36
CA GLU A 52 2.98 -9.31 -9.30
C GLU A 52 2.62 -8.82 -10.72
N LYS A 53 3.63 -8.65 -11.55
CA LYS A 53 3.49 -8.47 -13.00
C LYS A 53 3.28 -9.81 -13.70
N LEU A 54 2.79 -9.76 -14.94
CA LEU A 54 2.58 -10.95 -15.76
C LEU A 54 3.88 -11.78 -15.90
N GLU A 55 5.02 -11.13 -16.14
CA GLU A 55 6.31 -11.81 -16.30
C GLU A 55 6.78 -12.48 -15.00
N GLU A 56 6.48 -11.87 -13.85
CA GLU A 56 6.79 -12.43 -12.53
C GLU A 56 5.91 -13.65 -12.24
N ARG A 57 4.63 -13.59 -12.62
CA ARG A 57 3.71 -14.73 -12.51
C ARG A 57 4.15 -15.89 -13.40
N GLU A 58 4.48 -15.63 -14.65
CA GLU A 58 4.95 -16.66 -15.60
C GLU A 58 6.30 -17.27 -15.16
N ALA A 59 7.11 -16.51 -14.44
CA ALA A 59 8.35 -16.98 -13.81
C ALA A 59 8.14 -17.70 -12.46
N GLY A 60 6.89 -17.86 -12.00
CA GLY A 60 6.56 -18.52 -10.73
C GLY A 60 6.93 -17.71 -9.48
N LYS A 61 7.04 -16.38 -9.60
CA LYS A 61 7.46 -15.47 -8.51
C LYS A 61 6.31 -14.78 -7.78
N THR A 62 5.05 -15.17 -8.03
CA THR A 62 3.88 -14.51 -7.41
C THR A 62 4.01 -14.42 -5.89
N GLU A 63 4.31 -15.52 -5.20
CA GLU A 63 4.45 -15.55 -3.74
C GLU A 63 5.60 -14.67 -3.23
N GLU A 64 6.75 -14.70 -3.91
CA GLU A 64 7.92 -13.87 -3.57
C GLU A 64 7.57 -12.38 -3.63
N VAL A 65 6.88 -11.97 -4.69
CA VAL A 65 6.52 -10.56 -4.93
C VAL A 65 5.49 -10.09 -3.91
N VAL A 66 4.38 -10.82 -3.74
CA VAL A 66 3.33 -10.42 -2.79
C VAL A 66 3.83 -10.48 -1.35
N PHE A 67 4.69 -11.43 -1.00
CA PHE A 67 5.33 -11.49 0.32
C PHE A 67 6.21 -10.27 0.56
N ARG A 68 7.12 -9.93 -0.36
CA ARG A 68 7.99 -8.74 -0.23
C ARG A 68 7.18 -7.45 -0.04
N GLN A 69 6.15 -7.26 -0.85
CA GLN A 69 5.30 -6.06 -0.80
C GLN A 69 4.51 -5.99 0.51
N THR A 70 3.96 -7.12 0.97
CA THR A 70 3.18 -7.19 2.22
C THR A 70 4.08 -7.03 3.44
N GLN A 71 5.27 -7.65 3.43
CA GLN A 71 6.26 -7.55 4.51
C GLN A 71 6.70 -6.10 4.72
N ALA A 72 6.97 -5.36 3.65
CA ALA A 72 7.33 -3.94 3.76
C ALA A 72 6.27 -3.13 4.51
N ILE A 73 4.97 -3.40 4.27
CA ILE A 73 3.87 -2.76 4.99
C ILE A 73 3.83 -3.25 6.45
N ALA A 74 3.92 -4.57 6.66
CA ALA A 74 3.89 -5.18 7.99
C ALA A 74 5.00 -4.66 8.92
N ASP A 75 6.18 -4.37 8.37
CA ASP A 75 7.31 -3.82 9.13
C ASP A 75 7.07 -2.39 9.64
N GLN A 76 6.16 -1.64 9.01
CA GLN A 76 5.86 -0.25 9.37
C GLN A 76 4.60 -0.07 10.22
N ILE A 77 3.74 -1.09 10.34
CA ILE A 77 2.46 -0.96 11.03
C ILE A 77 2.27 -2.03 12.10
N LYS A 78 1.58 -1.67 13.19
CA LYS A 78 1.35 -2.58 14.33
C LYS A 78 -0.03 -3.26 14.32
N SER A 79 -1.01 -2.66 13.64
CA SER A 79 -2.37 -3.18 13.55
C SER A 79 -2.86 -3.09 12.11
N TRP A 80 -3.66 -4.08 11.72
CA TRP A 80 -4.29 -4.20 10.41
C TRP A 80 -5.80 -3.92 10.46
N ASP A 81 -6.36 -3.50 11.60
CA ASP A 81 -7.81 -3.34 11.81
C ASP A 81 -8.46 -2.34 10.83
N ASN A 82 -7.68 -1.40 10.30
CA ASN A 82 -8.09 -0.37 9.35
C ASN A 82 -7.41 -0.54 7.97
N VAL A 83 -6.93 -1.75 7.65
CA VAL A 83 -6.28 -2.08 6.38
C VAL A 83 -7.07 -3.17 5.66
N VAL A 84 -7.30 -2.99 4.38
CA VAL A 84 -7.80 -4.02 3.46
C VAL A 84 -6.71 -4.28 2.43
N LEU A 85 -6.34 -5.55 2.24
CA LEU A 85 -5.46 -6.02 1.16
C LEU A 85 -6.31 -6.46 -0.03
#